data_AF-A0A5M8P649-F1
#
_entry.id   AF-A0A5M8P649-F1
#
_cell.length_a   1.000
_cell.length_b   1.000
_cell.length_c   1.000
_cell.angle_alpha   90.00
_cell.angle_beta   90.00
_cell.angle_gamma   90.00
#
_symmetry.space_group_name_H-M   'P 1'
#
loop_
_entity.id
_entity.type
_entity.pdbx_description
1 polymer ?
#
loop_
_entity_poly.entity_id
_entity_poly.type
_entity_poly.pdbx_seq_one_letter_code
_entity_poly.pdbx_strand_id
1 'polypeptide(L)'
;MNTTLTLSLEQEVVQTMEAYTQKRGGDISELVKNYFYMLIRNDYLENIPKTPLASSLMGSLNAPDNADYKEELEDALVKKYL
;
A
#
# COMPACT_ATOMS: atom_id res chain seq x y z
N MET A 1 3.94 9.02 22.72
CA MET A 1 5.15 8.32 23.21
C MET A 1 5.64 7.42 22.10
N ASN A 2 6.94 7.45 21.79
CA ASN A 2 7.53 6.53 20.83
C ASN A 2 8.14 5.35 21.60
N THR A 3 7.87 4.12 21.14
CA THR A 3 8.39 2.89 21.72
C THR A 3 9.21 2.14 20.69
N THR A 4 10.28 1.47 21.13
CA THR A 4 11.16 0.67 20.26
C THR A 4 10.76 -0.79 20.39
N LEU A 5 10.64 -1.48 19.24
CA LEU A 5 10.41 -2.92 19.16
C LEU A 5 11.67 -3.58 18.60
N THR A 6 12.21 -4.56 19.31
CA THR A 6 13.34 -5.37 18.86
C THR A 6 12.83 -6.76 18.49
N LEU A 7 13.17 -7.24 17.29
CA LEU A 7 12.76 -8.54 16.77
C LEU A 7 14.00 -9.41 16.53
N SER A 8 13.99 -10.63 17.05
CA SER A 8 14.99 -11.66 16.70
C SER A 8 14.47 -12.47 15.53
N LEU A 9 15.21 -12.46 14.41
CA LEU A 9 14.85 -13.14 13.17
C LEU A 9 16.04 -13.97 12.69
N GLU A 10 15.76 -14.92 11.80
CA GLU A 10 16.80 -15.68 11.10
C GLU A 10 17.62 -14.75 10.18
N GLN A 11 18.92 -15.00 10.09
CA GLN A 11 19.84 -14.16 9.32
C GLN A 11 19.45 -14.07 7.83
N GLU A 12 18.95 -15.15 7.25
CA GLU A 12 18.51 -15.21 5.85
C GLU A 12 17.34 -14.26 5.58
N VAL A 13 16.44 -14.11 6.55
CA VAL A 13 15.29 -13.19 6.47
C VAL A 13 15.78 -11.75 6.50
N VAL A 14 16.72 -11.42 7.38
CA VAL A 14 17.32 -10.07 7.47
C VAL A 14 17.99 -9.68 6.16
N GLN A 15 18.78 -10.58 5.57
CA GLN A 15 19.45 -10.34 4.28
C GLN A 15 18.46 -10.12 3.14
N THR A 16 17.36 -10.89 3.12
CA THR A 16 16.32 -10.73 2.11
C THR A 16 15.61 -9.37 2.23
N MET A 17 15.34 -8.92 3.47
CA MET A 17 14.76 -7.60 3.72
C MET A 17 15.70 -6.47 3.29
N GLU A 18 17.00 -6.56 3.61
CA GLU A 18 18.01 -5.59 3.17
C GLU A 18 18.08 -5.47 1.64
N ALA A 19 18.11 -6.60 0.94
CA ALA A 19 18.13 -6.60 -0.52
C ALA A 19 16.85 -6.00 -1.13
N TYR A 20 15.70 -6.23 -0.49
CA TYR A 20 14.41 -5.69 -0.94
C TYR A 20 14.33 -4.17 -0.76
N THR A 21 14.76 -3.66 0.39
CA THR A 21 14.70 -2.23 0.73
C THR A 21 15.71 -1.43 -0.08
N GLN A 22 16.92 -1.96 -0.31
CA GLN A 22 17.92 -1.34 -1.19
C GLN A 22 17.39 -1.13 -2.62
N LYS A 23 16.66 -2.11 -3.17
CA LYS A 23 16.07 -1.98 -4.51
C LYS A 23 14.96 -0.92 -4.60
N ARG A 24 14.30 -0.62 -3.49
CA ARG A 24 13.15 0.31 -3.42
C ARG A 24 13.49 1.67 -2.81
N GLY A 25 14.73 1.86 -2.33
CA GLY A 25 15.16 3.10 -1.68
C GLY A 25 14.53 3.34 -0.29
N GLY A 26 14.11 2.29 0.40
CA GLY A 26 13.46 2.38 1.71
C GLY A 26 14.31 1.85 2.88
N ASP A 27 13.80 1.96 4.10
CA ASP A 27 14.37 1.37 5.32
C ASP A 27 13.58 0.10 5.73
N ILE A 28 14.25 -0.89 6.32
CA ILE A 28 13.65 -2.07 6.94
C ILE A 28 12.64 -1.66 8.00
N SER A 29 12.96 -0.64 8.80
CA SER A 29 12.05 -0.15 9.83
C SER A 29 10.73 0.33 9.22
N GLU A 30 10.78 0.97 8.06
CA GLU A 30 9.60 1.44 7.34
C GLU A 30 8.79 0.29 6.74
N LEU A 31 9.46 -0.70 6.15
CA LEU A 31 8.83 -1.92 5.65
C LEU A 31 8.03 -2.63 6.75
N VAL A 32 8.66 -2.86 7.90
CA VAL A 32 8.05 -3.56 9.03
C VAL A 32 6.90 -2.76 9.64
N LYS A 33 7.06 -1.44 9.82
CA LYS A 33 5.98 -0.56 10.28
C LYS A 33 4.77 -0.61 9.35
N ASN A 34 4.99 -0.50 8.04
CA ASN A 34 3.91 -0.54 7.05
C ASN A 34 3.18 -1.89 7.06
N TYR A 35 3.92 -2.99 7.24
CA TYR A 35 3.32 -4.30 7.37
C TYR A 35 2.46 -4.42 8.64
N PHE A 36 2.96 -3.97 9.80
CA PHE A 36 2.15 -3.93 11.03
C PHE A 36 0.92 -3.04 10.88
N TYR A 37 1.06 -1.87 10.25
CA TYR A 37 -0.10 -1.02 9.96
C TYR A 37 -1.10 -1.72 9.05
N MET A 38 -0.68 -2.50 8.06
CA MET A 38 -1.57 -3.26 7.20
C MET A 38 -2.32 -4.36 7.97
N LEU A 39 -1.63 -5.10 8.83
CA LEU A 39 -2.23 -6.17 9.63
C LEU A 39 -3.27 -5.62 10.62
N ILE A 40 -2.94 -4.53 11.31
CA ILE A 40 -3.81 -3.90 12.30
C ILE A 40 -4.92 -3.09 11.62
N ARG A 41 -4.68 -2.59 10.39
CA ARG A 41 -5.67 -1.78 9.65
C ARG A 41 -6.99 -2.50 9.43
N ASN A 42 -6.99 -3.82 9.25
CA ASN A 42 -8.24 -4.57 9.07
C ASN A 42 -9.19 -4.48 10.29
N ASP A 43 -8.66 -4.23 11.48
CA ASP A 43 -9.46 -4.05 12.71
C ASP A 43 -9.77 -2.57 13.01
N TYR A 44 -9.15 -1.61 12.30
CA TYR A 44 -9.14 -0.17 12.63
C TYR A 44 -9.59 0.75 11.47
N LEU A 45 -10.50 0.26 10.61
CA LEU A 45 -10.84 0.91 9.34
C LEU A 45 -11.65 2.22 9.42
N GLU A 46 -12.02 2.75 10.58
CA GLU A 46 -12.86 3.95 10.61
C GLU A 46 -12.11 5.28 10.52
N ASN A 47 -10.84 5.38 10.91
CA ASN A 47 -10.24 6.72 11.17
C ASN A 47 -8.75 6.87 10.80
N ILE A 48 -8.36 6.58 9.56
CA ILE A 48 -7.00 6.94 9.10
C ILE A 48 -7.06 8.22 8.25
N PRO A 49 -6.32 9.28 8.65
CA PRO A 49 -6.22 10.48 7.82
C PRO A 49 -5.58 10.12 6.49
N LYS A 50 -6.33 10.36 5.41
CA LYS A 50 -5.84 10.19 4.04
C LYS A 50 -4.64 11.12 3.83
N THR A 51 -3.58 10.62 3.18
CA THR A 51 -2.46 11.48 2.78
C THR A 51 -2.98 12.61 1.87
N PRO A 52 -2.34 13.79 1.84
CA PRO A 52 -2.82 14.91 1.02
C PRO A 52 -3.04 14.52 -0.45
N LEU A 53 -2.17 13.67 -0.99
CA LEU A 53 -2.28 13.12 -2.34
C LEU A 53 -3.46 12.15 -2.49
N ALA A 54 -3.67 11.23 -1.54
CA ALA A 54 -4.81 10.32 -1.60
C ALA A 54 -6.15 11.07 -1.48
N SER A 55 -6.19 12.14 -0.66
CA SER A 55 -7.36 13.02 -0.53
C SER A 55 -7.67 13.79 -1.81
N SER A 56 -6.65 14.31 -2.50
CA SER A 56 -6.85 15.06 -3.75
C SER A 56 -7.28 14.15 -4.92
N LEU A 57 -6.87 12.89 -4.90
CA LEU A 57 -7.27 11.90 -5.91
C LEU A 57 -8.66 11.32 -5.65
N MET A 58 -9.10 11.27 -4.39
CA MET A 58 -10.40 10.71 -4.04
C MET A 58 -11.52 11.62 -4.54
N GLY A 59 -12.36 11.11 -5.44
CA GLY A 59 -13.41 11.90 -6.11
C GLY A 59 -12.93 12.68 -7.35
N SER A 60 -11.64 12.61 -7.70
CA SER A 60 -11.15 13.13 -8.99
C SER A 60 -11.60 12.27 -10.18
N LEU A 61 -11.94 11.01 -9.90
CA LEU A 61 -12.56 10.09 -10.85
C LEU A 61 -14.07 10.19 -10.70
N ASN A 62 -14.71 10.82 -11.69
CA ASN A 62 -16.17 10.81 -11.83
C ASN A 62 -16.58 9.53 -12.56
N ALA A 63 -16.80 8.45 -11.79
CA ALA A 63 -17.44 7.25 -12.32
C ALA A 63 -18.97 7.41 -12.19
N PRO A 64 -19.76 7.02 -13.20
CA PRO A 64 -21.21 6.96 -13.05
C PRO A 64 -21.59 5.94 -11.96
N ASP A 65 -22.70 6.17 -11.26
CA ASP A 65 -23.14 5.35 -10.11
C ASP A 65 -23.35 3.86 -10.45
N ASN A 66 -23.49 3.54 -11.74
CA ASN A 66 -23.67 2.20 -12.28
C ASN A 66 -22.45 1.68 -13.06
N ALA A 67 -21.27 2.30 -12.91
CA ALA A 67 -20.07 1.85 -13.59
C ALA A 67 -19.66 0.45 -13.11
N ASP A 68 -19.70 -0.54 -14.01
CA ASP A 68 -19.06 -1.82 -13.75
C ASP A 68 -17.57 -1.68 -14.03
N TYR A 69 -16.79 -1.68 -12.94
CA TYR A 69 -15.33 -1.59 -13.00
C TYR A 69 -14.70 -2.62 -13.94
N LYS A 70 -15.27 -3.83 -14.05
CA LYS A 70 -14.70 -4.89 -14.88
C LYS A 70 -14.88 -4.59 -16.36
N GLU A 71 -16.06 -4.11 -16.75
CA GLU A 71 -16.36 -3.74 -18.14
C GLU A 71 -15.49 -2.55 -18.58
N GLU A 72 -15.40 -1.49 -17.76
CA GLU A 72 -14.54 -0.34 -18.09
C GLU A 72 -13.06 -0.72 -18.19
N LEU A 73 -12.59 -1.63 -17.32
CA LEU A 73 -11.22 -2.12 -17.37
C LEU A 73 -10.95 -2.91 -18.65
N GLU A 74 -11.86 -3.78 -19.05
CA GLU A 74 -11.76 -4.56 -20.28
C GLU A 74 -11.69 -3.64 -21.51
N ASP A 75 -12.61 -2.67 -21.61
CA ASP A 75 -12.64 -1.69 -22.69
C ASP A 75 -11.33 -0.85 -22.75
N ALA A 76 -10.82 -0.43 -21.60
CA ALA A 76 -9.57 0.33 -21.53
C ALA A 76 -8.37 -0.49 -21.98
N LEU A 77 -8.32 -1.79 -21.63
CA LEU A 77 -7.27 -2.70 -22.06
C LEU A 77 -7.35 -2.98 -23.55
N VAL A 78 -8.56 -3.22 -24.09
CA VAL A 78 -8.80 -3.35 -25.53
C VAL A 78 -8.28 -2.12 -26.25
N LYS A 79 -8.73 -0.92 -25.89
CA LYS A 79 -8.30 0.34 -26.53
C LYS A 79 -6.79 0.59 -26.47
N LYS A 80 -6.10 0.09 -25.43
CA LYS A 80 -4.67 0.31 -25.25
C LYS A 80 -3.81 -0.65 -26.09
N TYR A 81 -4.28 -1.87 -26.32
CA TYR A 81 -3.47 -2.95 -26.87
C TYR A 81 -3.98 -3.52 -28.21
N LEU A 82 -5.21 -3.19 -28.62
CA LEU A 82 -5.82 -3.52 -29.91
C LEU A 82 -6.07 -2.25 -30.72
#